data_AF-A0A7I8K5X2-F1
#
_entry.id   AF-A0A7I8K5X2-F1
#
_cell.length_a   1.000
_cell.length_b   1.000
_cell.length_c   1.000
_cell.angle_alpha   90.00
_cell.angle_beta   90.00
_cell.angle_gamma   90.00
#
_symmetry.space_group_name_H-M   'P 1'
#
loop_
_entity.id
_entity.type
_entity.pdbx_description
1 polymer ?
#
loop_
_entity_poly.entity_id
_entity_poly.type
_entity_poly.pdbx_seq_one_letter_code
_entity_poly.pdbx_strand_id
1 'polypeptide(L)'
;MIINTGMILLQNNAVDQHQRGAANGIAMTLMSLFKAAAPAVGGALLSWAQKRQTASFLPGDQVVFFALNVVELLGILLTFRAFLTLRNQPPST
;
A
#
# COMPACT_ATOMS: atom_id res chain seq x y z
N MET A 1 11.60 -5.79 8.50
CA MET A 1 11.11 -5.73 9.89
C MET A 1 10.86 -4.29 10.35
N ILE A 2 11.78 -3.35 10.08
CA ILE A 2 11.69 -1.93 10.49
C ILE A 2 10.38 -1.23 10.05
N ILE A 3 9.97 -1.39 8.79
CA ILE A 3 8.78 -0.71 8.23
C ILE A 3 7.48 -1.18 8.90
N ASN A 4 7.31 -2.49 9.08
CA ASN A 4 6.10 -3.05 9.69
C ASN A 4 5.98 -2.63 11.17
N THR A 5 7.09 -2.69 11.91
CA THR A 5 7.13 -2.26 13.31
C THR A 5 6.82 -0.77 13.45
N GLY A 6 7.39 0.09 12.61
CA GLY A 6 7.08 1.52 12.60
C GLY A 6 5.61 1.80 12.29
N MET A 7 5.03 1.09 11.32
CA MET A 7 3.61 1.25 10.95
C MET A 7 2.67 0.84 12.09
N ILE A 8 2.97 -0.24 12.82
CA ILE A 8 2.18 -0.67 13.98
C ILE A 8 2.24 0.37 15.11
N LEU A 9 3.40 1.00 15.33
CA LEU A 9 3.53 2.09 16.31
C LEU A 9 2.67 3.30 15.93
N LEU A 10 2.66 3.69 14.66
CA LEU A 10 1.82 4.78 14.16
C LEU A 10 0.32 4.46 14.31
N GLN A 11 -0.10 3.24 13.99
CA GLN A 11 -1.48 2.81 14.18
C GLN A 11 -1.91 2.84 15.64
N ASN A 12 -1.05 2.36 16.55
CA ASN A 12 -1.31 2.41 17.98
C ASN A 12 -1.47 3.86 18.49
N ASN A 13 -0.70 4.81 17.96
CA ASN A 13 -0.83 6.23 18.33
C ASN A 13 -2.07 6.91 17.75
N ALA A 14 -2.55 6.45 16.59
CA ALA A 14 -3.74 7.02 15.95
C ALA A 14 -5.07 6.55 16.57
N VAL A 15 -5.06 5.41 17.29
CA VAL A 15 -6.25 4.73 17.80
C VAL A 15 -6.27 4.75 19.34
N ASP A 16 -7.46 4.96 19.90
CA ASP A 16 -7.65 4.96 21.35
C ASP A 16 -7.33 3.57 21.94
N GLN A 17 -6.74 3.52 23.14
CA GLN A 17 -6.15 2.31 23.74
C GLN A 17 -7.06 1.08 23.70
N HIS A 18 -8.37 1.26 23.94
CA HIS A 18 -9.34 0.17 23.96
C HIS A 18 -9.61 -0.49 22.59
N GLN A 19 -9.33 0.21 21.48
CA GLN A 19 -9.56 -0.27 20.11
C GLN A 19 -8.28 -0.76 19.41
N ARG A 20 -7.10 -0.62 20.04
CA ARG A 20 -5.82 -1.02 19.44
C ARG A 20 -5.78 -2.48 19.01
N GLY A 21 -6.42 -3.38 19.77
CA GLY A 21 -6.51 -4.80 19.42
C GLY A 21 -7.28 -5.05 18.12
N ALA A 22 -8.44 -4.40 17.97
CA ALA A 22 -9.25 -4.50 16.75
C ALA A 22 -8.54 -3.84 15.55
N ALA A 23 -7.96 -2.65 15.75
CA ALA A 23 -7.23 -1.93 14.70
C ALA A 23 -6.02 -2.71 14.18
N ASN A 24 -5.19 -3.25 15.09
CA ASN A 24 -4.05 -4.07 14.70
C ASN A 24 -4.48 -5.38 14.02
N GLY A 25 -5.60 -5.98 14.47
CA GLY A 25 -6.20 -7.15 13.82
C GLY A 25 -6.59 -6.88 12.36
N ILE A 26 -7.34 -5.80 12.12
CA ILE A 26 -7.76 -5.39 10.77
C ILE A 26 -6.53 -5.11 9.89
N ALA A 27 -5.55 -4.39 10.41
CA ALA A 27 -4.33 -4.09 9.66
C ALA A 27 -3.52 -5.34 9.30
N MET A 28 -3.42 -6.31 10.21
CA MET A 28 -2.76 -7.59 9.93
C MET A 28 -3.52 -8.42 8.91
N THR A 29 -4.86 -8.46 8.98
CA THR A 29 -5.70 -9.16 7.99
C THR A 29 -5.55 -8.53 6.60
N LEU A 30 -5.59 -7.19 6.52
CA LEU A 30 -5.44 -6.50 5.24
C LEU A 30 -4.05 -6.71 4.66
N MET A 31 -3.01 -6.62 5.50
CA MET A 31 -1.64 -6.89 5.09
C MET A 31 -1.46 -8.32 4.58
N SER A 32 -1.98 -9.33 5.28
CA SER A 32 -1.83 -10.73 4.87
C SER A 32 -2.59 -11.02 3.58
N LEU A 33 -3.77 -10.43 3.40
CA LEU A 33 -4.55 -10.52 2.16
C LEU A 33 -3.75 -9.96 0.97
N PHE A 34 -3.21 -8.75 1.09
CA PHE A 34 -2.39 -8.17 0.02
C PHE A 34 -1.13 -8.98 -0.24
N LYS A 35 -0.46 -9.50 0.80
CA LYS A 35 0.71 -10.38 0.62
C LYS A 35 0.36 -11.69 -0.09
N ALA A 36 -0.84 -12.22 0.13
CA ALA A 36 -1.31 -13.42 -0.55
C ALA A 36 -1.68 -13.15 -2.02
N ALA A 37 -2.30 -12.00 -2.30
CA ALA A 37 -2.73 -11.63 -3.66
C ALA A 37 -1.58 -11.07 -4.53
N ALA A 38 -0.60 -10.40 -3.93
CA ALA A 38 0.48 -9.71 -4.65
C ALA A 38 1.27 -10.62 -5.61
N PRO A 39 1.67 -11.85 -5.25
CA PRO A 39 2.35 -12.75 -6.19
C PRO A 39 1.51 -13.10 -7.42
N ALA A 40 0.20 -13.30 -7.25
CA ALA A 40 -0.70 -13.63 -8.35
C ALA A 40 -0.86 -12.45 -9.32
N VAL A 41 -1.07 -11.24 -8.78
CA VAL A 41 -1.17 -10.01 -9.59
C VAL A 41 0.16 -9.71 -10.28
N GLY A 42 1.28 -9.80 -9.54
CA GLY A 42 2.62 -9.59 -10.09
C GLY A 42 2.98 -10.61 -11.17
N GLY A 43 2.63 -11.88 -10.96
CA GLY A 43 2.84 -12.95 -11.94
C GLY A 43 2.01 -12.77 -13.21
N ALA A 44 0.74 -12.36 -13.08
CA ALA A 44 -0.12 -12.06 -14.23
C ALA A 44 0.44 -10.88 -15.05
N LEU A 45 0.88 -9.82 -14.36
CA LEU A 45 1.45 -8.65 -14.99
C LEU A 45 2.80 -8.94 -15.65
N LEU A 46 3.65 -9.77 -15.02
CA LEU A 46 4.89 -10.24 -15.62
C LEU A 46 4.63 -11.14 -16.84
N SER A 47 3.66 -12.06 -16.77
CA SER A 47 3.27 -12.91 -17.90
C SER A 47 2.80 -12.07 -19.09
N TRP A 48 2.03 -11.02 -18.83
CA TRP A 48 1.62 -10.06 -19.86
C TRP A 48 2.80 -9.30 -20.47
N ALA A 49 3.74 -8.83 -19.64
CA ALA A 49 4.98 -8.20 -20.07
C ALA A 49 5.79 -9.13 -21.00
N GLN A 50 5.99 -10.40 -20.62
CA GLN A 50 6.72 -11.38 -21.43
C GLN A 50 6.04 -11.67 -22.77
N LYS A 51 4.70 -11.62 -22.86
CA LYS A 51 3.98 -11.78 -24.11
C LYS A 51 4.16 -10.60 -25.08
N ARG A 52 4.54 -9.42 -24.57
CA ARG A 52 4.53 -8.14 -25.30
C ARG A 52 5.94 -7.60 -25.60
N GLN A 53 6.94 -8.47 -25.68
CA GLN A 53 8.35 -8.11 -25.92
C GLN A 53 8.58 -7.32 -27.22
N THR A 54 7.75 -7.54 -28.25
CA THR A 54 7.91 -6.92 -29.59
C THR A 54 7.02 -5.71 -29.84
N ALA A 55 6.33 -5.18 -28.82
CA ALA A 55 5.49 -3.99 -29.01
C ALA A 55 6.32 -2.71 -29.19
N SER A 56 5.81 -1.77 -30.00
CA SER A 56 6.46 -0.48 -30.26
C SER A 56 6.35 0.52 -29.11
N PHE A 57 5.44 0.31 -28.16
CA PHE A 57 5.21 1.19 -27.02
C PHE A 57 5.12 0.37 -25.73
N LEU A 58 5.99 0.69 -24.77
CA LEU A 58 6.23 -0.07 -23.54
C LEU A 58 6.40 -1.58 -23.82
N PRO A 59 7.49 -2.00 -24.49
CA PRO A 59 7.81 -3.41 -24.68
C PRO A 59 8.20 -4.09 -23.37
N GLY A 60 7.81 -5.36 -23.26
CA GLY A 60 8.38 -6.25 -22.25
C GLY A 60 8.19 -5.76 -20.82
N ASP A 61 9.30 -5.73 -20.08
CA ASP A 61 9.39 -5.37 -18.67
C ASP A 61 9.10 -3.88 -18.38
N GLN A 62 9.21 -2.99 -19.37
CA GLN A 62 8.90 -1.57 -19.21
C GLN A 62 7.47 -1.34 -18.74
N VAL A 63 6.54 -2.22 -19.13
CA VAL A 63 5.16 -2.23 -18.66
C VAL A 63 5.08 -2.46 -17.15
N VAL A 64 5.93 -3.34 -16.62
CA VAL A 64 5.99 -3.64 -15.18
C VAL A 64 6.45 -2.42 -14.42
N PHE A 65 7.54 -1.80 -14.86
CA PHE A 65 8.03 -0.56 -14.24
C PHE A 65 7.00 0.56 -14.33
N PHE A 66 6.35 0.74 -15.48
CA PHE A 66 5.31 1.74 -15.65
C PHE A 66 4.14 1.50 -14.68
N ALA A 67 3.64 0.28 -14.58
CA ALA A 67 2.56 -0.07 -13.66
C ALA A 67 2.95 0.19 -12.19
N LEU A 68 4.16 -0.19 -11.79
CA LEU A 68 4.67 0.09 -10.44
C LEU A 68 4.76 1.60 -10.16
N ASN A 69 5.26 2.39 -11.11
CA ASN A 69 5.34 3.84 -10.98
C ASN A 69 3.94 4.50 -10.89
N VAL A 70 2.95 3.99 -11.62
CA VAL A 70 1.57 4.47 -11.51
C VAL A 70 1.00 4.18 -10.11
N VAL A 71 1.20 2.96 -9.58
CA VAL A 71 0.74 2.61 -8.22
C VAL A 71 1.46 3.46 -7.17
N GLU A 72 2.77 3.69 -7.32
CA GLU A 72 3.54 4.54 -6.41
C GLU A 72 3.09 5.99 -6.46
N LEU A 73 2.88 6.54 -7.66
CA LEU A 73 2.35 7.90 -7.84
C LEU A 73 0.97 8.04 -7.19
N LEU A 74 0.09 7.07 -7.36
CA LEU A 74 -1.21 7.04 -6.68
C LEU A 74 -1.05 6.98 -5.16
N GLY A 75 -0.12 6.18 -4.64
CA GLY A 75 0.17 6.13 -3.21
C GLY A 75 0.65 7.48 -2.65
N ILE A 76 1.54 8.17 -3.38
CA ILE A 76 2.01 9.51 -3.02
C ILE A 76 0.83 10.50 -3.05
N LEU A 77 0.00 10.45 -4.10
CA LEU A 77 -1.16 11.32 -4.24
C LEU A 77 -2.15 11.14 -3.07
N LEU A 78 -2.42 9.91 -2.66
CA LEU A 78 -3.30 9.58 -1.53
C LEU A 78 -2.71 9.99 -0.17
N THR A 79 -1.40 10.26 -0.09
CA THR A 79 -0.72 10.70 1.14
C THR A 79 -0.80 12.23 1.31
N PHE A 80 -1.29 12.98 0.32
CA PHE A 80 -1.49 14.43 0.49
C PHE A 80 -2.58 14.74 1.51
N ARG A 81 -2.39 15.84 2.25
CA ARG A 81 -3.34 16.32 3.27
C ARG A 81 -4.77 16.54 2.76
N ALA A 82 -4.96 16.76 1.46
CA ALA A 82 -6.28 16.85 0.85
C ALA A 82 -7.10 15.55 1.01
N PHE A 83 -6.44 14.40 1.13
CA PHE A 83 -7.06 13.08 1.32
C PHE A 83 -6.87 12.53 2.76
N LEU A 84 -5.92 13.06 3.52
CA LEU A 84 -5.72 12.68 4.92
C LEU A 84 -6.58 13.53 5.86
N THR A 85 -7.65 12.94 6.40
CA THR A 85 -8.42 13.55 7.49
C THR A 85 -7.54 13.68 8.73
N LEU A 86 -7.10 14.90 9.06
CA LEU A 86 -6.39 15.18 10.30
C LEU A 86 -7.38 15.15 11.46
N ARG A 87 -7.15 14.29 12.46
CA ARG A 87 -7.90 14.30 13.71
C ARG A 87 -7.60 15.60 14.45
N ASN A 88 -8.58 16.49 14.59
CA ASN A 88 -8.50 17.62 15.50
C ASN A 88 -8.54 17.08 16.93
N GLN A 89 -7.42 17.19 17.64
CA GLN A 89 -7.30 16.74 19.02
C GLN A 89 -7.77 17.88 19.95
N PRO A 90 -8.82 17.70 20.76
CA PRO A 90 -9.15 18.68 21.79
C PRO A 90 -8.01 18.74 22.84
N PRO A 91 -7.76 19.90 23.44
CA PRO A 91 -6.67 20.08 24.41
C PRO A 91 -6.85 19.15 25.62
N SER A 92 -5.78 18.48 26.01
CA SER A 92 -5.71 17.68 27.23
C SER A 92 -5.70 18.60 28.45
N THR A 93 -6.81 18.64 29.18
CA THR A 93 -6.93 19.18 30.54
C THR A 93 -6.27 18.27 31.56
#